data_AF-X1CII4-F1
#
_entry.id   AF-X1CII4-F1
#
_cell.length_a   1.000
_cell.length_b   1.000
_cell.length_c   1.000
_cell.angle_alpha   90.00
_cell.angle_beta   90.00
_cell.angle_gamma   90.00
#
_symmetry.space_group_name_H-M   'P 1'
#
loop_
_entity.id
_entity.type
_entity.pdbx_description
1 polymer ?
#
loop_
_entity_poly.entity_id
_entity_poly.type
_entity_poly.pdbx_seq_one_letter_code
_entity_poly.pdbx_strand_id
1 'polypeptide(L)'
;MVEMMVPVLFFLLLNKNPDNAHAWGIPMATDIAFSLAILTLLGKRVPIGLKVFLIAFAIVDDLGAVMVIALFYSGSIKWSLIGISVILLAILFFLSYRKIYAHGLFLVVGIIIWVLFLKAGIHPTIAGVLMALTIPIRQQMRVESSVGDLCEIVDGI
;
A
#
# COMPACT_ATOMS: atom_id res chain seq x y z
N MET A 1 -2.09 7.24 15.23
CA MET A 1 -2.68 8.61 15.31
C MET A 1 -2.00 9.52 16.32
N VAL A 2 -1.89 9.19 17.62
CA VAL A 2 -1.17 10.09 18.56
C VAL A 2 0.29 10.30 18.12
N GLU A 3 0.97 9.24 17.66
CA GLU A 3 2.32 9.34 17.08
C GLU A 3 2.41 10.23 15.84
N MET A 4 1.32 10.39 15.08
CA MET A 4 1.29 11.24 13.89
C MET A 4 1.10 12.70 14.27
N MET A 5 0.25 12.94 15.27
CA MET A 5 -0.12 14.29 15.69
C MET A 5 1.05 15.01 16.37
N VAL A 6 1.87 14.28 17.13
CA VAL A 6 2.99 14.88 17.88
C VAL A 6 4.05 15.51 16.96
N PRO A 7 4.64 14.81 15.97
CA PRO A 7 5.59 15.39 15.01
C PRO A 7 4.98 16.52 14.18
N VAL A 8 3.71 16.39 13.77
CA VAL A 8 3.00 17.44 13.03
C VAL A 8 2.86 18.70 13.88
N LEU A 9 2.49 18.56 15.16
CA LEU A 9 2.37 19.70 16.07
C LEU A 9 3.73 20.37 16.30
N PHE A 10 4.79 19.58 16.51
CA PHE A 10 6.14 20.11 16.62
C PHE A 10 6.57 20.85 15.34
N PHE A 11 6.28 20.29 14.17
CA PHE A 11 6.56 20.96 12.90
C PHE A 11 5.83 22.29 12.78
N LEU A 12 4.54 22.35 13.10
CA LEU A 12 3.75 23.58 13.03
C LEU A 12 4.23 24.64 14.05
N LEU A 13 4.68 24.23 15.24
CA LEU A 13 5.20 25.13 16.26
C LEU A 13 6.59 25.69 15.92
N LEU A 14 7.44 24.86 15.32
CA LEU A 14 8.83 25.22 15.00
C LEU A 14 8.95 25.89 13.63
N ASN A 15 8.11 25.56 12.66
CA ASN A 15 8.14 26.15 11.34
C ASN A 15 7.48 27.53 11.32
N LYS A 16 8.32 28.57 11.33
CA LYS A 16 7.89 29.97 11.22
C LYS A 16 7.83 30.48 9.77
N ASN A 17 8.27 29.68 8.80
CA ASN A 17 8.28 30.10 7.40
C ASN A 17 6.94 29.75 6.72
N PRO A 18 6.18 30.74 6.23
CA PRO A 18 4.90 30.52 5.55
C PRO A 18 5.03 29.69 4.27
N ASP A 19 6.16 29.77 3.56
CA ASP A 19 6.35 29.02 2.31
C ASP A 19 6.36 27.51 2.54
N ASN A 20 6.82 27.08 3.72
CA ASN A 20 6.95 25.67 4.10
C ASN A 20 5.77 25.18 4.95
N ALA A 21 4.81 26.04 5.27
CA ALA A 21 3.68 25.68 6.14
C ALA A 21 2.86 24.53 5.56
N HIS A 22 2.79 24.42 4.24
CA HIS A 22 2.11 23.31 3.55
C HIS A 22 2.81 21.96 3.70
N ALA A 23 4.03 21.87 4.22
CA ALA A 23 4.81 20.63 4.34
C ALA A 23 4.58 19.85 5.66
N TRP A 24 3.50 20.16 6.39
CA TRP A 24 3.20 19.58 7.70
C TRP A 24 2.94 18.08 7.68
N GLY A 25 2.56 17.49 6.54
CA GLY A 25 2.35 16.05 6.40
C GLY A 25 3.64 15.23 6.23
N ILE A 26 4.79 15.87 5.97
CA ILE A 26 6.08 15.20 5.78
C ILE A 26 6.58 14.47 7.06
N PRO A 27 6.62 15.09 8.26
CA PRO A 27 7.14 14.47 9.48
C PRO A 27 6.25 13.35 10.05
N MET A 28 5.12 13.07 9.41
CA MET A 28 4.14 12.08 9.83
C MET A 28 4.51 10.66 9.38
N ALA A 29 5.38 10.50 8.36
CA ALA A 29 5.71 9.21 7.79
C ALA A 29 6.76 8.46 8.61
N THR A 30 6.57 7.15 8.80
CA THR A 30 7.48 6.28 9.55
C THR A 30 8.03 5.18 8.63
N ASP A 31 9.36 4.99 8.55
CA ASP A 31 9.93 3.93 7.71
C ASP A 31 9.89 2.56 8.41
N ILE A 32 8.92 1.73 8.01
CA ILE A 32 8.78 0.36 8.51
C ILE A 32 9.95 -0.54 8.12
N ALA A 33 10.54 -0.38 6.93
CA ALA A 33 11.62 -1.23 6.45
C ALA A 33 12.89 -0.98 7.27
N PHE A 34 13.20 0.28 7.55
CA PHE A 34 14.31 0.66 8.41
C PHE A 34 14.12 0.15 9.85
N SER A 35 12.93 0.35 10.41
CA SER A 35 12.59 -0.12 11.76
C SER A 35 12.73 -1.64 11.89
N LEU A 36 12.24 -2.39 10.89
CA LEU A 36 12.36 -3.85 10.87
C LEU A 36 13.81 -4.31 10.67
N ALA A 37 14.61 -3.62 9.87
CA ALA A 37 16.03 -3.91 9.72
C ALA A 37 16.78 -3.77 11.05
N ILE A 38 16.48 -2.74 11.85
CA ILE A 38 17.08 -2.61 13.19
C ILE A 38 16.62 -3.73 14.13
N LEU A 39 15.34 -4.10 14.09
CA LEU A 39 14.78 -5.18 14.90
C LEU A 39 15.37 -6.55 14.55
N THR A 40 15.73 -6.78 13.28
CA THR A 40 16.43 -8.00 12.85
C THR A 40 17.89 -8.00 13.29
N LEU A 41 18.58 -6.86 13.25
CA LEU A 41 19.96 -6.71 13.75
C LEU A 41 20.07 -6.98 15.26
N LEU A 42 19.07 -6.58 16.05
CA LEU A 42 18.99 -6.88 17.50
C LEU A 42 18.75 -8.37 17.79
N GLY A 43 18.40 -9.15 16.76
CA GLY A 43 18.36 -10.61 16.79
C GLY A 43 17.36 -11.19 17.80
N LYS A 44 17.85 -12.05 18.68
CA LYS A 44 17.06 -12.80 19.68
C LYS A 44 16.69 -11.97 20.93
N ARG A 45 17.26 -10.78 21.10
CA ARG A 45 16.99 -9.91 22.27
C ARG A 45 15.60 -9.31 22.25
N VAL A 46 14.96 -9.28 21.09
CA VAL A 46 13.62 -8.72 20.90
C VAL A 46 12.58 -9.84 20.83
N PRO A 47 11.57 -9.85 21.74
CA PRO A 47 10.53 -10.85 21.71
C PRO A 47 9.68 -10.74 20.45
N ILE A 48 9.21 -11.88 19.94
CA ILE A 48 8.40 -11.96 18.71
C ILE A 48 7.13 -11.11 18.82
N GLY A 49 6.51 -11.07 20.01
CA GLY A 49 5.34 -10.23 20.28
C GLY A 49 5.59 -8.75 20.01
N LEU A 50 6.78 -8.23 20.34
CA LEU A 50 7.14 -6.83 20.05
C LEU A 50 7.30 -6.59 18.54
N LYS A 51 7.86 -7.56 17.81
CA LYS A 51 7.99 -7.45 16.35
C LYS A 51 6.62 -7.38 15.68
N VAL A 52 5.69 -8.25 16.07
CA VAL A 52 4.32 -8.25 15.53
C VAL A 52 3.58 -6.97 15.89
N PHE A 53 3.69 -6.52 17.15
CA PHE A 53 3.08 -5.27 17.59
C PHE A 53 3.59 -4.07 16.80
N LEU A 54 4.91 -3.93 16.65
CA LEU A 54 5.52 -2.81 15.93
C LEU A 54 5.18 -2.82 14.43
N ILE A 55 5.14 -4.01 13.78
CA ILE A 55 4.70 -4.12 12.39
C ILE A 55 3.24 -3.66 12.25
N ALA A 56 2.34 -4.16 13.09
CA ALA A 56 0.93 -3.80 13.01
C ALA A 56 0.73 -2.31 13.26
N PHE A 57 1.43 -1.76 14.26
CA PHE A 57 1.40 -0.34 14.58
C PHE A 57 1.93 0.52 13.42
N ALA A 58 3.07 0.17 12.85
CA ALA A 58 3.66 0.89 11.70
C ALA A 58 2.77 0.85 10.45
N ILE A 59 2.13 -0.29 10.15
CA ILE A 59 1.21 -0.41 8.99
C ILE A 59 0.01 0.54 9.14
N VAL A 60 -0.57 0.62 10.34
CA VAL A 60 -1.73 1.50 10.60
C VAL A 60 -1.32 2.97 10.46
N ASP A 61 -0.14 3.32 10.94
CA ASP A 61 0.42 4.66 10.84
C ASP A 61 0.69 5.04 9.36
N ASP A 62 1.40 4.20 8.62
CA ASP A 62 1.70 4.45 7.19
C ASP A 62 0.44 4.61 6.34
N LEU A 63 -0.58 3.77 6.56
CA LEU A 63 -1.84 3.89 5.83
C LEU A 63 -2.54 5.22 6.14
N GLY A 64 -2.49 5.67 7.39
CA GLY A 64 -3.00 6.98 7.80
C GLY A 64 -2.24 8.14 7.15
N ALA A 65 -0.91 8.05 7.09
CA ALA A 65 -0.06 9.08 6.51
C ALA A 65 -0.32 9.20 5.01
N VAL A 66 -0.42 8.06 4.32
CA VAL A 66 -0.81 7.99 2.90
C VAL A 66 -2.19 8.63 2.67
N MET A 67 -3.18 8.36 3.52
CA MET A 67 -4.52 8.97 3.40
C MET A 67 -4.47 10.50 3.61
N VAL A 68 -3.69 10.99 4.57
CA VAL A 68 -3.54 12.43 4.81
C VAL A 68 -2.85 13.12 3.64
N ILE A 69 -1.73 12.58 3.17
CA ILE A 69 -1.03 13.14 2.00
C ILE A 69 -1.94 13.13 0.77
N ALA A 70 -2.66 12.04 0.55
CA ALA A 70 -3.64 11.91 -0.52
C ALA A 70 -4.72 13.00 -0.50
N LEU A 71 -5.33 13.27 0.66
CA LEU A 71 -6.46 14.21 0.76
C LEU A 71 -6.02 15.67 0.75
N PHE A 72 -4.90 15.99 1.39
CA PHE A 72 -4.47 17.38 1.59
C PHE A 72 -3.47 17.89 0.53
N TYR A 73 -2.80 17.00 -0.20
CA TYR A 73 -1.84 17.36 -1.26
C TYR A 73 -2.36 17.01 -2.67
N SER A 74 -3.66 16.75 -2.82
CA SER A 74 -4.28 16.63 -4.14
C SER A 74 -4.44 18.00 -4.80
N GLY A 75 -4.16 18.06 -6.10
CA GLY A 75 -4.18 19.29 -6.89
C GLY A 75 -5.51 19.51 -7.61
N SER A 76 -5.45 20.07 -8.82
CA SER A 76 -6.62 20.31 -9.66
C SER A 76 -7.24 19.00 -10.17
N ILE A 77 -8.42 18.67 -9.64
CA ILE A 77 -9.07 17.38 -9.89
C ILE A 77 -9.76 17.37 -11.26
N LYS A 78 -9.35 16.45 -12.14
CA LYS A 78 -10.06 16.17 -13.40
C LYS A 78 -11.01 14.99 -13.25
N TRP A 79 -12.26 15.30 -12.94
CA TRP A 79 -13.34 14.32 -12.72
C TRP A 79 -13.54 13.31 -13.87
N SER A 80 -13.31 13.71 -15.12
CA SER A 80 -13.43 12.81 -16.28
C SER A 80 -12.45 11.63 -16.22
N LEU A 81 -11.20 11.89 -15.83
CA LEU A 81 -10.16 10.86 -15.72
C LEU A 81 -10.42 9.93 -14.54
N ILE A 82 -11.01 10.46 -13.46
CA ILE A 82 -11.44 9.67 -12.29
C ILE A 82 -12.59 8.75 -12.66
N GLY A 83 -13.56 9.22 -13.45
CA GLY A 83 -14.66 8.37 -13.92
C GLY A 83 -14.13 7.15 -14.66
N ILE A 84 -13.16 7.34 -15.56
CA ILE A 84 -12.52 6.25 -16.32
C ILE A 84 -11.76 5.31 -15.39
N SER A 85 -10.99 5.85 -14.44
CA SER A 85 -10.20 5.01 -13.52
C SER A 85 -11.08 4.19 -12.58
N VAL A 86 -12.19 4.75 -12.09
CA VAL A 86 -13.18 4.02 -11.27
C VAL A 86 -13.86 2.92 -12.07
N ILE A 87 -14.18 3.14 -13.35
CA ILE A 87 -14.73 2.10 -14.23
C ILE A 87 -13.73 0.94 -14.39
N LEU A 88 -12.46 1.24 -14.67
CA LEU A 88 -11.40 0.22 -14.77
C LEU A 88 -11.23 -0.55 -13.45
N LEU A 89 -11.30 0.14 -12.32
CA LEU A 89 -11.20 -0.46 -11.01
C LEU A 89 -12.40 -1.36 -10.69
N ALA A 90 -13.61 -0.94 -11.06
CA ALA A 90 -14.82 -1.76 -10.94
C ALA A 90 -14.76 -3.01 -11.81
N ILE A 91 -14.19 -2.92 -13.02
CA ILE A 91 -13.94 -4.08 -13.89
C ILE A 91 -12.98 -5.05 -13.20
N LEU A 92 -11.84 -4.57 -12.69
CA LEU A 92 -10.88 -5.43 -11.96
C LEU A 92 -11.51 -6.07 -10.72
N PHE A 93 -12.29 -5.30 -9.96
CA PHE A 93 -13.01 -5.81 -8.80
C PHE A 93 -14.01 -6.91 -9.19
N PHE A 94 -14.75 -6.73 -10.29
CA PHE A 94 -15.67 -7.75 -10.80
C PHE A 94 -14.95 -9.00 -11.29
N LEU A 95 -13.81 -8.87 -12.00
CA LEU A 95 -12.98 -10.00 -12.39
C LEU A 95 -12.45 -10.77 -11.17
N SER A 96 -12.01 -10.03 -10.15
CA SER A 96 -11.53 -10.59 -8.89
C SER A 96 -12.64 -11.35 -8.16
N TYR A 97 -13.86 -10.80 -8.13
CA TYR A 97 -15.05 -11.45 -7.58
C TYR A 97 -15.40 -12.74 -8.34
N ARG A 98 -15.21 -12.76 -9.66
CA ARG A 98 -15.40 -13.95 -10.53
C ARG A 98 -14.26 -14.97 -10.46
N LYS A 99 -13.25 -14.73 -9.62
CA LYS A 99 -12.05 -15.57 -9.47
C LYS A 99 -11.19 -15.72 -10.74
N ILE A 100 -11.23 -14.72 -11.63
CA ILE A 100 -10.41 -14.71 -12.84
C ILE A 100 -9.14 -13.89 -12.57
N TYR A 101 -8.01 -14.57 -12.43
CA TYR A 101 -6.74 -13.97 -12.02
C TYR A 101 -5.70 -14.07 -13.13
N ALA A 102 -5.67 -13.06 -14.00
CA ALA A 102 -4.59 -12.87 -14.95
C ALA A 102 -3.60 -11.82 -14.38
N HIS A 103 -2.49 -12.28 -13.80
CA HIS A 103 -1.48 -11.41 -13.19
C HIS A 103 -1.03 -10.28 -14.12
N GLY A 104 -0.78 -10.58 -15.40
CA GLY A 104 -0.40 -9.58 -16.39
C GLY A 104 -1.49 -8.52 -16.64
N LEU A 105 -2.77 -8.92 -16.66
CA LEU A 105 -3.88 -7.98 -16.86
C LEU A 105 -4.00 -7.01 -15.69
N PHE A 106 -3.95 -7.51 -14.45
CA PHE A 106 -4.04 -6.67 -13.25
C PHE A 106 -2.88 -5.67 -13.16
N LEU A 107 -1.65 -6.08 -13.52
CA LEU A 107 -0.51 -5.17 -13.56
C LEU A 107 -0.67 -4.09 -14.62
N VAL A 108 -1.02 -4.46 -15.86
CA VAL A 108 -1.17 -3.49 -16.97
C VAL A 108 -2.30 -2.51 -16.69
N VAL A 109 -3.49 -3.01 -16.32
CA VAL A 109 -4.63 -2.15 -15.97
C VAL A 109 -4.30 -1.28 -14.76
N GLY A 110 -3.53 -1.82 -13.82
CA GLY A 110 -3.05 -1.08 -12.68
C GLY A 110 -2.18 0.11 -12.98
N ILE A 111 -1.21 -0.06 -13.87
CA ILE A 111 -0.36 1.05 -14.36
C ILE A 111 -1.24 2.10 -15.05
N ILE A 112 -2.26 1.68 -15.81
CA ILE A 112 -3.21 2.61 -16.45
C ILE A 112 -3.98 3.42 -15.39
N ILE A 113 -4.55 2.76 -14.38
CA ILE A 113 -5.27 3.43 -13.27
C ILE A 113 -4.33 4.40 -12.55
N TRP A 114 -3.09 3.99 -12.26
CA TRP A 114 -2.08 4.82 -11.62
C TRP A 114 -1.77 6.10 -12.42
N VAL A 115 -1.58 5.98 -13.73
CA VAL A 115 -1.35 7.14 -14.61
C VAL A 115 -2.60 8.03 -14.71
N LEU A 116 -3.80 7.44 -14.72
CA LEU A 116 -5.05 8.20 -14.73
C LEU A 116 -5.20 9.04 -13.45
N PHE A 117 -4.89 8.47 -12.29
CA PHE A 117 -4.89 9.21 -11.02
C PHE A 117 -3.87 10.35 -11.04
N LEU A 118 -2.64 10.09 -11.50
CA LEU A 118 -1.60 11.13 -11.66
C LEU A 118 -2.08 12.30 -12.54
N LYS A 119 -2.65 11.99 -13.71
CA LYS A 119 -3.17 13.01 -14.63
C LYS A 119 -4.45 13.68 -14.13
N ALA A 120 -5.19 13.02 -13.24
CA ALA A 120 -6.38 13.55 -12.60
C ALA A 120 -6.06 14.52 -11.46
N GLY A 121 -4.79 14.69 -11.07
CA GLY A 121 -4.40 15.55 -9.95
C GLY A 121 -4.59 14.89 -8.58
N ILE A 122 -4.89 13.58 -8.55
CA ILE A 122 -4.95 12.79 -7.32
C ILE A 122 -3.62 12.08 -7.13
N HIS A 123 -3.21 11.92 -5.88
CA HIS A 123 -1.98 11.22 -5.55
C HIS A 123 -2.01 9.75 -6.05
N PRO A 124 -1.04 9.30 -6.88
CA PRO A 124 -1.07 7.97 -7.49
C PRO A 124 -1.01 6.81 -6.49
N THR A 125 -0.50 7.05 -5.28
CA THR A 125 -0.44 6.04 -4.21
C THR A 125 -1.83 5.51 -3.83
N ILE A 126 -2.88 6.34 -3.93
CA ILE A 126 -4.27 5.91 -3.67
C ILE A 126 -4.69 4.84 -4.69
N ALA A 127 -4.33 5.00 -5.97
CA ALA A 127 -4.62 4.00 -6.99
C ALA A 127 -3.99 2.65 -6.63
N GLY A 128 -2.75 2.67 -6.11
CA GLY A 128 -2.06 1.48 -5.62
C GLY A 128 -2.79 0.81 -4.45
N VAL A 129 -3.23 1.60 -3.45
CA VAL A 129 -4.00 1.07 -2.30
C VAL A 129 -5.33 0.47 -2.76
N LEU A 130 -6.10 1.19 -3.57
CA LEU A 130 -7.40 0.69 -4.07
C LEU A 130 -7.23 -0.57 -4.92
N MET A 131 -6.19 -0.61 -5.76
CA MET A 131 -5.82 -1.80 -6.51
C MET A 131 -5.49 -2.98 -5.61
N ALA A 132 -4.67 -2.78 -4.57
CA ALA A 132 -4.30 -3.84 -3.64
C ALA A 132 -5.55 -4.44 -2.96
N LEU A 133 -6.56 -3.62 -2.65
CA LEU A 133 -7.85 -4.08 -2.11
C LEU A 133 -8.67 -4.91 -3.10
N THR A 134 -8.44 -4.78 -4.41
CA THR A 134 -9.11 -5.62 -5.42
C THR A 134 -8.47 -7.00 -5.57
N ILE A 135 -7.21 -7.18 -5.14
CA ILE A 135 -6.50 -8.45 -5.27
C ILE A 135 -6.93 -9.37 -4.10
N PRO A 136 -7.38 -10.61 -4.37
CA PRO A 136 -7.80 -11.51 -3.30
C PRO A 136 -6.59 -11.97 -2.47
N ILE A 137 -6.81 -12.14 -1.17
CA ILE A 137 -5.78 -12.65 -0.24
C ILE A 137 -5.64 -14.18 -0.36
N ARG A 138 -6.66 -14.89 -0.85
CA ARG A 138 -6.64 -16.35 -0.98
C ARG A 138 -5.96 -16.75 -2.30
N GLN A 139 -4.72 -17.19 -2.21
CA GLN A 139 -4.11 -18.01 -3.26
C GLN A 139 -4.85 -19.37 -3.29
N GLN A 140 -5.57 -19.65 -4.37
CA GLN A 140 -5.97 -21.03 -4.65
C GLN A 140 -4.71 -21.78 -5.12
N MET A 141 -4.00 -22.41 -4.20
CA MET A 141 -3.00 -23.40 -4.59
C MET A 141 -3.73 -24.50 -5.36
N ARG A 142 -3.40 -24.68 -6.65
CA ARG A 142 -3.92 -25.77 -7.47
C ARG A 142 -3.21 -27.05 -7.03
N VAL A 143 -3.74 -27.70 -6.00
CA VAL A 143 -3.17 -28.89 -5.35
C VAL A 143 -2.88 -30.02 -6.35
N GLU A 144 -3.66 -30.14 -7.44
CA GLU A 144 -3.45 -31.17 -8.47
C GLU A 144 -2.08 -31.10 -9.17
N SER A 145 -1.49 -29.92 -9.36
CA SER A 145 -0.18 -29.81 -10.03
C SER A 145 0.97 -30.16 -9.10
N SER A 146 0.85 -29.87 -7.80
CA SER A 146 1.92 -30.12 -6.84
C SER A 146 2.04 -31.60 -6.45
N VAL A 147 0.96 -32.39 -6.57
CA VAL A 147 1.01 -33.84 -6.32
C VAL A 147 1.77 -34.57 -7.44
N GLY A 148 1.62 -34.13 -8.70
CA GLY A 148 2.37 -34.69 -9.83
C GLY A 148 3.88 -34.49 -9.67
N ASP A 149 4.30 -33.26 -9.37
CA ASP A 149 5.72 -32.92 -9.17
C ASP A 149 6.32 -33.67 -7.97
N LEU A 150 5.54 -33.90 -6.90
CA LEU A 150 5.98 -34.67 -5.73
C LEU A 150 6.08 -36.17 -6.01
N CYS A 151 5.16 -36.74 -6.78
CA CYS A 151 5.26 -38.12 -7.23
C CYS A 151 6.48 -38.33 -8.14
N GLU A 152 6.78 -37.39 -9.04
CA GLU A 152 7.96 -37.49 -9.92
C GLU A 152 9.28 -37.42 -9.12
N ILE A 153 9.35 -36.63 -8.04
CA ILE A 153 10.51 -36.57 -7.15
C ILE A 153 10.63 -37.85 -6.30
N VAL A 154 9.52 -38.44 -5.84
CA VAL A 154 9.52 -39.67 -5.02
C VAL A 154 9.81 -40.91 -5.86
N ASP A 155 9.26 -41.00 -7.08
CA ASP A 155 9.49 -42.12 -7.99
C ASP A 155 10.88 -42.05 -8.68
N GLY A 156 11.57 -40.91 -8.57
CA GLY A 156 12.94 -40.69 -9.04
C GLY A 156 14.05 -41.01 -8.02
N ILE A 157 13.70 -41.46 -6.80
CA ILE A 157 14.62 -41.90 -5.72
C ILE A 157 14.55 -43.41 -5.57
#